data_AF-A0A453RYT5-F1
#
_entry.id   AF-A0A453RYT5-F1
#
_cell.length_a   1.000
_cell.length_b   1.000
_cell.length_c   1.000
_cell.angle_alpha   90.00
_cell.angle_beta   90.00
_cell.angle_gamma   90.00
#
_symmetry.space_group_name_H-M   'P 1'
#
loop_
_entity.id
_entity.type
_entity.pdbx_description
1 polymer ?
#
loop_
_entity_poly.entity_id
_entity_poly.type
_entity_poly.pdbx_seq_one_letter_code
_entity_poly.pdbx_strand_id
1 'polypeptide(L)' 'VHQGSAYHDPAHRTLLYPLLCIWRIQIWLFEQKDMRIEGRIIVTNLDMNLVLEDAEEINIKKNTRKSLG' A
#
# COMPACT_ATOMS: atom_id res chain seq x y z
N VAL A 1 -16.01 24.11 -17.78
CA VAL A 1 -14.74 23.65 -17.17
C VAL A 1 -15.04 22.34 -16.46
N HIS A 2 -14.84 21.22 -17.16
CA HIS A 2 -15.13 19.86 -16.70
C HIS A 2 -13.83 19.24 -16.16
N GLN A 3 -13.62 19.32 -14.85
CA GLN A 3 -12.58 18.58 -14.14
C GLN A 3 -13.24 18.00 -12.89
N GLY A 4 -13.82 16.81 -13.01
CA GLY A 4 -14.52 16.17 -11.89
C GLY A 4 -15.07 14.77 -12.19
N SER A 5 -15.40 14.45 -13.45
CA SER A 5 -15.97 13.13 -13.78
C SER A 5 -14.95 11.99 -13.88
N ALA A 6 -13.69 12.26 -14.22
CA ALA A 6 -12.70 11.20 -14.45
C ALA A 6 -12.32 10.43 -13.17
N TYR A 7 -12.45 11.05 -11.99
CA TYR A 7 -12.16 10.41 -10.72
C TYR A 7 -13.23 9.41 -10.25
N HIS A 8 -14.45 9.51 -10.79
CA HIS A 8 -15.60 8.70 -10.35
C HIS A 8 -15.90 7.50 -11.26
N ASP A 9 -15.19 7.32 -12.37
CA ASP A 9 -15.37 6.16 -13.25
C ASP A 9 -14.63 4.93 -12.68
N PRO A 10 -15.35 3.83 -12.36
CA PRO A 10 -14.72 2.58 -11.91
C PRO A 10 -13.65 2.06 -12.88
N ALA A 11 -13.84 2.23 -14.19
CA ALA A 11 -12.89 1.78 -15.21
C ALA A 11 -11.61 2.63 -15.20
N HIS A 12 -11.70 3.93 -14.95
CA HIS A 12 -10.53 4.80 -14.76
C HIS A 12 -9.76 4.40 -13.50
N ARG A 13 -10.47 4.02 -12.43
CA ARG A 13 -9.86 3.54 -11.18
C ARG A 13 -9.13 2.19 -11.38
N THR A 14 -9.74 1.24 -12.11
CA THR A 14 -9.16 -0.08 -12.41
C THR A 14 -7.96 -0.02 -13.38
N LEU A 15 -7.94 0.92 -14.33
CA LEU A 15 -6.85 1.02 -15.30
C LEU A 15 -5.70 1.91 -14.83
N LEU A 16 -5.95 2.89 -13.94
CA LEU A 16 -4.92 3.78 -13.39
C LEU A 16 -4.12 3.12 -12.25
N TYR A 17 -4.77 2.32 -11.40
CA TYR A 17 -4.12 1.63 -10.26
C TYR A 17 -2.93 0.74 -10.67
N PRO A 18 -3.02 -0.08 -11.74
CA PRO A 18 -1.90 -0.90 -12.19
C PRO A 18 -0.79 -0.11 -12.89
N LEU A 19 -1.11 1.06 -13.48
CA LEU A 19 -0.17 1.86 -14.29
C LEU A 19 0.65 2.85 -13.44
N LEU A 20 0.12 3.29 -12.30
CA LEU A 20 0.82 4.20 -11.39
C LEU A 20 1.71 3.39 -10.43
N CYS A 21 2.80 2.83 -10.95
CA CYS A 21 3.98 2.45 -10.16
C CYS A 21 3.69 1.73 -8.82
N ILE A 22 3.30 0.46 -8.90
CA ILE A 22 3.07 -0.42 -7.75
C ILE A 22 4.41 -0.92 -7.16
N TRP A 23 5.14 -0.04 -6.49
CA TRP A 23 6.37 -0.40 -5.78
C TRP A 23 6.02 -1.10 -4.46
N ARG A 24 6.57 -2.31 -4.27
CA ARG A 24 6.59 -2.92 -2.94
C ARG A 24 7.59 -2.17 -2.08
N ILE A 25 7.11 -1.72 -0.93
CA ILE A 25 7.94 -1.08 0.09
C ILE A 25 7.99 -1.93 1.34
N GLN A 26 8.99 -1.68 2.17
CA GLN A 26 9.11 -2.26 3.49
C GLN A 26 9.16 -1.15 4.54
N ILE A 27 8.29 -1.22 5.54
CA ILE A 27 8.13 -0.25 6.61
C ILE A 27 8.77 -0.81 7.87
N TRP A 28 9.70 -0.04 8.46
CA TRP A 28 10.25 -0.32 9.77
C TRP A 28 9.35 0.27 10.86
N LEU A 29 9.10 -0.53 11.89
CA LEU A 29 8.28 -0.13 13.02
C LEU A 29 9.18 0.43 14.12
N PHE A 30 8.80 1.58 14.69
CA PHE A 30 9.62 2.30 15.67
C PHE A 30 9.94 1.45 16.91
N GLU A 31 8.93 0.78 17.49
CA GLU A 31 9.10 0.00 18.73
C GLU A 31 9.42 -1.48 18.50
N GLN A 32 9.21 -2.00 17.27
CA GLN A 32 9.34 -3.43 16.96
C GLN A 32 10.47 -3.67 15.95
N LYS A 33 11.71 -3.72 16.43
CA LYS A 33 12.93 -3.85 15.60
C LYS A 33 12.98 -5.10 14.72
N ASP A 34 12.38 -6.20 15.19
CA ASP A 34 12.38 -7.48 14.50
C ASP A 34 11.21 -7.63 13.51
N MET A 35 10.29 -6.66 13.49
CA MET A 35 9.06 -6.71 12.70
C MET A 35 9.05 -5.63 11.64
N ARG A 36 8.60 -5.98 10.44
CA ARG A 36 8.44 -5.07 9.31
C ARG A 36 7.10 -5.32 8.65
N ILE A 37 6.52 -4.30 8.04
CA ILE A 37 5.35 -4.46 7.17
C ILE A 37 5.82 -4.29 5.74
N GLU A 38 5.53 -5.27 4.87
CA GLU A 38 5.80 -5.20 3.44
C GLU A 38 4.47 -5.11 2.70
N GLY A 39 4.37 -4.27 1.66
CA GLY A 39 3.13 -4.11 0.92
C GLY A 39 3.29 -3.16 -0.26
N ARG A 40 2.27 -3.12 -1.13
CA ARG A 40 2.21 -2.17 -2.24
C ARG A 40 1.48 -0.92 -1.82
N ILE A 41 2.09 0.25 -1.99
CA ILE A 41 1.43 1.52 -1.66
C ILE A 41 0.26 1.74 -2.61
N ILE A 42 -0.92 1.90 -2.03
CA ILE A 42 -2.05 2.55 -2.67
C ILE A 42 -2.17 3.93 -2.05
N VAL A 43 -2.01 4.98 -2.86
CA VAL A 43 -2.15 6.35 -2.38
C VAL A 43 -3.63 6.66 -2.17
N THR A 44 -4.04 6.96 -0.94
CA THR A 44 -5.46 7.19 -0.65
C THR A 44 -5.83 8.53 -0.04
N ASN A 45 -4.93 9.39 0.50
CA ASN A 45 -5.19 10.80 0.87
C ASN A 45 -3.94 11.54 1.42
N LEU A 46 -4.07 12.86 1.66
CA LEU A 46 -3.02 13.81 2.11
C LEU A 46 -2.64 13.70 3.59
N ASP A 47 -3.52 13.12 4.40
CA ASP A 47 -3.21 12.77 5.78
C ASP A 47 -2.46 11.45 5.76
N MET A 48 -1.29 11.39 6.42
CA MET A 48 -0.21 10.38 6.33
C MET A 48 -0.59 8.91 6.60
N ASN A 49 -1.87 8.58 6.56
CA ASN A 49 -2.41 7.23 6.54
C ASN A 49 -2.05 6.58 5.19
N LEU A 50 -1.21 5.55 5.26
CA LEU A 50 -0.82 4.75 4.12
C LEU A 50 -1.75 3.55 3.99
N VAL A 51 -2.32 3.33 2.80
CA VAL A 51 -3.04 2.10 2.49
C VAL A 51 -2.11 1.19 1.71
N LEU A 52 -2.02 -0.06 2.15
CA LEU A 52 -1.19 -1.08 1.52
C LEU A 52 -2.07 -2.20 0.94
N GLU A 53 -1.79 -2.57 -0.31
CA GLU A 53 -2.28 -3.80 -0.93
C GLU A 53 -1.32 -4.95 -0.66
N ASP A 54 -1.84 -6.18 -0.59
CA ASP A 54 -1.09 -7.41 -0.37
C ASP A 54 -0.10 -7.31 0.81
N ALA A 55 -0.55 -6.73 1.92
CA ALA A 55 0.31 -6.46 3.05
C ALA A 55 0.72 -7.76 3.77
N GLU A 56 1.99 -7.81 4.20
CA GLU A 56 2.54 -8.91 4.99
C GLU A 56 3.31 -8.36 6.20
N GLU A 57 3.13 -9.01 7.35
CA GLU A 57 4.02 -8.89 8.50
C GLU A 57 5.22 -9.81 8.29
N ILE A 58 6.41 -9.23 8.35
CA ILE A 58 7.68 -9.93 8.23
C ILE A 58 8.36 -9.91 9.59
N ASN A 59 8.56 -11.08 10.19
CA ASN A 59 9.40 -11.23 11.36
C ASN A 59 10.79 -11.69 10.92
N ILE A 60 11.77 -10.81 11.00
CA ILE A 60 13.13 -11.07 10.50
C ILE A 60 13.83 -12.12 11.35
N LYS A 61 13.68 -12.01 12.69
CA LYS A 61 14.34 -12.90 13.64
C LYS A 61 13.83 -14.34 13.54
N LYS A 62 12.53 -14.51 13.30
CA LYS A 62 11.89 -15.82 13.16
C LYS A 62 11.85 -16.31 11.71
N ASN A 63 12.21 -15.48 10.75
CA ASN A 63 12.09 -15.72 9.32
C ASN A 63 10.67 -16.19 8.91
N THR A 64 9.64 -15.54 9.47
CA THR A 64 8.24 -15.85 9.18
C THR A 64 7.56 -14.71 8.46
N ARG A 65 6.62 -15.04 7.59
CA ARG A 65 5.73 -14.09 6.90
C ARG A 65 4.28 -14.40 7.25
N LYS A 66 3.49 -13.37 7.48
CA LYS A 66 2.06 -13.49 7.76
C LYS A 66 1.30 -12.43 6.97
N SER A 67 0.37 -12.87 6.11
CA SER A 67 -0.50 -11.94 5.38
C SER A 67 -1.37 -11.14 6.36
N LEU A 68 -1.45 -9.84 6.11
CA LEU A 68 -2.28 -8.89 6.83
C LEU A 68 -3.48 -8.55 5.92
N GLY A 69 -4.69 -8.72 6.45
CA GLY A 69 -5.96 -8.54 5.75
C GLY A 69 -6.87 -7.59 6.49
#